data_AF-A0A9D7QIR8-F1
#
_entry.id   AF-A0A9D7QIR8-F1
#
_cell.length_a   1.000
_cell.length_b   1.000
_cell.length_c   1.000
_cell.angle_alpha   90.00
_cell.angle_beta   90.00
_cell.angle_gamma   90.00
#
_symmetry.space_group_name_H-M   'P 1'
#
loop_
_entity.id
_entity.type
_entity.pdbx_description
1 polymer ?
#
loop_
_entity_poly.entity_id
_entity_poly.type
_entity_poly.pdbx_seq_one_letter_code
_entity_poly.pdbx_strand_id
1 'polypeptide(L)'
;MPVRPGQPAALLAGVDTLYNTYWVRFPRGETTFESAVAASATLITAAVEAGVRRIVHVSITHADPDSPYGYFRGKGLVEEHLRESGISYAVVRPAILSLDTWR
;
A
#
# COMPACT_ATOMS: atom_id res chain seq x y z
N MET A 1 11.61 2.25 -12.31
CA MET A 1 11.05 1.86 -13.62
C MET A 1 9.55 2.09 -13.56
N PRO A 2 8.95 2.90 -14.45
CA PRO A 2 7.51 3.11 -14.43
C PRO A 2 6.80 1.80 -14.79
N VAL A 3 5.82 1.42 -13.97
CA VAL A 3 5.00 0.22 -14.18
C VAL A 3 4.03 0.52 -15.33
N ARG A 4 4.01 -0.32 -16.38
CA ARG A 4 3.12 -0.13 -17.53
C ARG A 4 1.66 -0.42 -17.15
N PRO A 5 0.67 0.29 -17.71
CA PRO A 5 -0.74 -0.05 -17.55
C PRO A 5 -1.00 -1.52 -17.92
N GLY A 6 -1.74 -2.25 -17.07
CA GLY A 6 -2.11 -3.67 -17.29
C GLY A 6 -1.06 -4.71 -16.89
N GLN A 7 0.22 -4.34 -16.74
CA GLN A 7 1.26 -5.27 -16.32
C GLN A 7 1.05 -5.84 -14.89
N PRO A 8 0.54 -5.08 -13.92
CA PRO A 8 0.31 -5.60 -12.56
C PRO A 8 -0.81 -6.63 -12.46
N ALA A 9 -1.91 -6.49 -13.21
CA ALA A 9 -3.04 -7.42 -13.12
C ALA A 9 -2.64 -8.82 -13.63
N ALA A 10 -1.89 -8.90 -14.72
CA ALA A 10 -1.37 -10.17 -15.25
C ALA A 10 -0.45 -10.89 -14.25
N LEU A 11 0.33 -10.15 -13.45
CA LEU A 11 1.19 -10.72 -12.41
C LEU A 11 0.41 -11.25 -11.20
N LEU A 12 -0.84 -10.83 -11.04
CA LEU A 12 -1.72 -11.22 -9.94
C LEU A 12 -2.73 -12.31 -10.32
N ALA A 13 -2.70 -12.79 -11.57
CA ALA A 13 -3.58 -13.85 -12.04
C ALA A 13 -3.39 -15.13 -11.19
N GLY A 14 -4.50 -15.64 -10.63
CA GLY A 14 -4.50 -16.84 -9.78
C GLY A 14 -4.03 -16.62 -8.34
N VAL A 15 -3.68 -15.39 -7.93
CA VAL A 15 -3.36 -15.06 -6.55
C VAL A 15 -4.64 -15.01 -5.71
N ASP A 16 -4.70 -15.81 -4.64
CA ASP A 16 -5.81 -15.75 -3.68
C ASP A 16 -5.71 -14.51 -2.77
N THR A 17 -4.54 -14.27 -2.18
CA THR A 17 -4.31 -13.18 -1.22
C THR A 17 -3.06 -12.38 -1.56
N LEU A 18 -3.19 -11.05 -1.63
CA LEU A 18 -2.07 -10.11 -1.80
C LEU A 18 -1.65 -9.51 -0.46
N TYR A 19 -0.38 -9.64 -0.10
CA TYR A 19 0.22 -8.93 1.03
C TYR A 19 0.93 -7.67 0.55
N ASN A 20 0.30 -6.51 0.70
CA ASN A 20 0.91 -5.23 0.33
C ASN A 20 1.78 -4.70 1.48
N THR A 21 3.09 -4.87 1.32
CA THR A 21 4.13 -4.37 2.23
C THR A 21 4.90 -3.19 1.65
N TYR A 22 4.40 -2.54 0.59
CA TYR A 22 5.08 -1.40 -0.03
C TYR A 22 4.82 -0.12 0.76
N TRP A 23 5.88 0.66 1.01
CA TRP A 23 5.82 1.94 1.72
C TRP A 23 7.12 2.72 1.56
N VAL A 24 7.05 4.03 1.85
CA VAL A 24 8.21 4.93 1.91
C VAL A 24 8.23 5.59 3.29
N ARG A 25 9.32 5.43 4.04
CA ARG A 25 9.52 6.12 5.33
C ARG A 25 10.02 7.54 5.15
N PHE A 26 11.04 7.65 4.31
CA PHE A 26 11.82 8.84 4.11
C PHE A 26 11.90 9.08 2.60
N PRO A 27 11.12 10.03 2.08
CA PRO A 27 11.25 10.49 0.71
C PRO A 27 12.70 10.85 0.40
N ARG A 28 13.22 10.36 -0.73
CA ARG A 28 14.59 10.64 -1.20
C ARG A 28 14.60 10.67 -2.72
N GLY A 29 15.31 11.66 -3.28
CA GLY A 29 15.34 11.87 -4.73
C GLY A 29 13.93 12.08 -5.28
N GLU A 30 13.56 11.31 -6.30
CA GLU A 30 12.24 11.39 -6.95
C GLU A 30 11.12 10.65 -6.19
N THR A 31 11.44 9.91 -5.12
CA THR A 31 10.44 9.18 -4.36
C THR A 31 9.75 10.09 -3.35
N THR A 32 8.43 10.25 -3.47
CA THR A 32 7.60 11.03 -2.56
C THR A 32 6.53 10.18 -1.88
N PHE A 33 5.89 10.70 -0.81
CA PHE A 33 4.74 10.01 -0.20
C PHE A 33 3.59 9.87 -1.19
N GLU A 34 3.32 10.88 -2.00
CA GLU A 34 2.29 10.90 -3.03
C GLU A 34 2.54 9.81 -4.08
N SER A 35 3.80 9.66 -4.53
CA SER A 35 4.16 8.59 -5.47
C SER A 35 3.95 7.20 -4.87
N ALA A 36 4.20 7.05 -3.56
CA ALA A 36 4.00 5.79 -2.86
C ALA A 36 2.50 5.44 -2.70
N VAL A 37 1.66 6.45 -2.44
CA VAL A 37 0.21 6.32 -2.40
C VAL A 37 -0.32 5.90 -3.78
N ALA A 38 0.10 6.59 -4.85
CA ALA A 38 -0.33 6.30 -6.22
C ALA A 38 0.06 4.88 -6.67
N ALA A 39 1.27 4.43 -6.33
CA ALA A 39 1.71 3.08 -6.63
C ALA A 39 0.90 2.02 -5.86
N SER A 40 0.58 2.28 -4.58
CA SER A 40 -0.26 1.38 -3.78
C SER A 40 -1.69 1.31 -4.33
N ALA A 41 -2.27 2.45 -4.72
CA ALA A 41 -3.58 2.51 -5.35
C ALA A 41 -3.61 1.69 -6.65
N THR A 42 -2.61 1.88 -7.52
CA THR A 42 -2.46 1.10 -8.76
C THR A 42 -2.41 -0.41 -8.48
N LEU A 43 -1.66 -0.82 -7.46
CA LEU A 43 -1.56 -2.23 -7.07
C LEU A 43 -2.90 -2.79 -6.54
N ILE A 44 -3.63 -2.00 -5.74
CA ILE A 44 -4.95 -2.37 -5.22
C ILE A 44 -5.95 -2.52 -6.37
N THR A 45 -6.02 -1.55 -7.29
CA THR A 45 -6.88 -1.63 -8.49
C THR A 45 -6.56 -2.88 -9.30
N ALA A 46 -5.28 -3.13 -9.58
CA ALA A 46 -4.87 -4.30 -10.34
C ALA A 46 -5.20 -5.63 -9.64
N ALA A 47 -5.14 -5.69 -8.31
CA ALA A 47 -5.53 -6.87 -7.54
C ALA A 47 -7.03 -7.13 -7.65
N VAL A 48 -7.85 -6.08 -7.60
CA VAL A 48 -9.30 -6.17 -7.83
C VAL A 48 -9.58 -6.67 -9.25
N GLU A 49 -8.95 -6.07 -10.26
CA GLU A 49 -9.10 -6.47 -11.67
C GLU A 49 -8.69 -7.93 -11.93
N ALA A 50 -7.63 -8.41 -11.26
CA ALA A 50 -7.15 -9.77 -11.38
C ALA A 50 -8.00 -10.81 -10.63
N GLY A 51 -9.00 -10.38 -9.85
CA GLY A 51 -9.86 -11.28 -9.08
C GLY A 51 -9.21 -11.82 -7.80
N VAL A 52 -8.21 -11.10 -7.25
CA VAL A 52 -7.66 -11.43 -5.93
C VAL A 52 -8.78 -11.43 -4.90
N ARG A 53 -8.80 -12.42 -4.01
CA ARG A 53 -9.89 -12.61 -3.04
C ARG A 53 -9.70 -11.77 -1.80
N ARG A 54 -8.45 -11.49 -1.41
CA ARG A 54 -8.14 -10.73 -0.20
C ARG A 54 -6.87 -9.88 -0.33
N ILE A 55 -6.85 -8.71 0.32
CA ILE A 55 -5.62 -7.91 0.50
C ILE A 55 -5.30 -7.76 1.98
N VAL A 56 -4.05 -7.99 2.36
CA VAL A 56 -3.50 -7.62 3.67
C VAL A 56 -2.53 -6.46 3.48
N HIS A 57 -2.85 -5.30 4.03
CA HIS A 57 -1.99 -4.11 3.93
C HIS A 57 -1.24 -3.85 5.24
N VAL A 58 0.07 -3.62 5.12
CA VAL A 58 0.92 -3.21 6.25
C VAL A 58 0.98 -1.68 6.32
N SER A 59 0.31 -1.13 7.32
CA SER A 59 0.25 0.30 7.62
C SER A 59 1.08 0.66 8.86
N ILE A 60 0.60 1.58 9.69
CA ILE A 60 1.22 2.06 10.92
C ILE A 60 0.13 2.56 11.89
N THR A 61 0.40 2.57 13.19
CA THR A 61 -0.45 3.30 14.16
C THR A 61 -0.58 4.78 13.80
N HIS A 62 -1.75 5.37 14.05
CA HIS A 62 -2.07 6.77 13.73
C HIS A 62 -2.07 7.11 12.22
N ALA A 63 -2.23 6.11 11.35
CA ALA A 63 -2.54 6.36 9.95
C ALA A 63 -3.88 7.12 9.85
N ASP A 64 -3.83 8.30 9.25
CA ASP A 64 -4.94 9.25 9.19
C ASP A 64 -4.77 10.12 7.93
N PRO A 65 -5.71 10.08 6.96
CA PRO A 65 -5.62 10.88 5.74
C PRO A 65 -5.60 12.40 5.97
N ASP A 66 -6.06 12.87 7.14
CA ASP A 66 -6.05 14.28 7.51
C ASP A 66 -4.81 14.68 8.33
N SER A 67 -3.86 13.76 8.54
CA SER A 67 -2.66 14.03 9.32
C SER A 67 -1.81 15.16 8.72
N PRO A 68 -1.29 16.09 9.55
CA PRO A 68 -0.32 17.09 9.07
C PRO A 68 1.00 16.43 8.62
N TYR A 69 1.32 15.23 9.11
CA TYR A 69 2.54 14.52 8.79
C TYR A 69 2.38 13.64 7.55
N GLY A 70 3.17 13.91 6.51
CA GLY A 70 3.06 13.23 5.20
C GLY A 70 3.14 11.71 5.25
N TYR A 71 3.91 11.14 6.19
CA TYR A 71 4.01 9.69 6.37
C TYR A 71 2.69 9.06 6.85
N PHE A 72 2.08 9.61 7.91
CA PHE A 72 0.81 9.12 8.45
C PHE A 72 -0.35 9.41 7.49
N ARG A 73 -0.32 10.57 6.84
CA ARG A 73 -1.26 10.94 5.78
C ARG A 73 -1.23 9.95 4.62
N GLY A 74 -0.05 9.66 4.09
CA GLY A 74 0.10 8.69 3.00
C GLY A 74 -0.44 7.30 3.38
N LYS A 75 -0.18 6.85 4.62
CA LYS A 75 -0.73 5.58 5.12
C LYS A 75 -2.26 5.62 5.23
N GLY A 76 -2.83 6.70 5.75
CA GLY A 76 -4.28 6.89 5.82
C GLY A 76 -4.95 6.86 4.44
N LEU A 77 -4.36 7.54 3.46
CA LEU A 77 -4.89 7.57 2.08
C LEU A 77 -4.87 6.19 1.40
N VAL A 78 -3.86 5.36 1.66
CA VAL A 78 -3.82 3.98 1.12
C VAL A 78 -4.87 3.10 1.79
N GLU A 79 -5.08 3.25 3.10
CA GLU A 79 -6.13 2.53 3.82
C GLU A 79 -7.54 2.93 3.33
N GLU A 80 -7.75 4.20 3.04
CA GLU A 80 -9.00 4.69 2.44
C GLU A 80 -9.23 4.08 1.06
N HIS A 81 -8.23 4.12 0.18
CA HIS A 81 -8.34 3.50 -1.14
C HIS A 81 -8.63 2.00 -1.07
N LEU A 82 -8.01 1.30 -0.10
CA LEU A 82 -8.28 -0.12 0.15
C LEU A 82 -9.73 -0.33 0.62
N ARG A 83 -10.23 0.50 1.54
CA ARG A 83 -11.62 0.47 2.01
C ARG A 83 -12.61 0.68 0.86
N GLU A 84 -12.32 1.59 -0.04
CA GLU A 84 -13.18 1.95 -1.18
C GLU A 84 -13.15 0.91 -2.30
N SER A 85 -12.08 0.12 -2.40
CA SER A 85 -11.96 -0.93 -3.42
C SER A 85 -13.00 -2.06 -3.32
N GLY A 86 -13.67 -2.20 -2.17
CA GLY A 86 -14.70 -3.22 -1.93
C GLY A 86 -14.19 -4.66 -1.80
N ILE A 87 -12.90 -4.90 -1.98
CA ILE A 87 -12.28 -6.22 -1.78
C ILE A 87 -12.27 -6.62 -0.31
N SER A 88 -12.24 -7.92 0.00
CA SER A 88 -12.00 -8.36 1.38
C SER A 88 -10.60 -7.93 1.82
N TYR A 89 -10.46 -7.29 2.99
CA TYR A 89 -9.14 -6.82 3.44
C TYR A 89 -8.86 -6.96 4.94
N ALA A 90 -7.58 -6.84 5.29
CA ALA A 90 -7.11 -6.58 6.64
C ALA A 90 -6.03 -5.48 6.60
N VAL A 91 -6.00 -4.64 7.63
CA VAL A 91 -4.93 -3.64 7.82
C VAL A 91 -4.18 -3.97 9.10
N VAL A 92 -2.86 -4.19 8.97
CA VAL A 92 -1.97 -4.39 10.11
C VAL A 92 -1.32 -3.05 10.44
N ARG A 93 -1.57 -2.51 11.65
CA ARG A 93 -1.06 -1.21 12.11
C ARG A 93 -0.05 -1.38 13.26
N PRO A 94 1.21 -1.77 12.97
CA PRO A 94 2.24 -1.87 14.00
C PRO A 94 2.60 -0.48 14.56
N ALA A 95 3.05 -0.42 15.81
CA ALA A 95 3.56 0.81 16.41
C ALA A 95 4.96 1.17 15.90
N ILE A 96 5.81 0.16 15.75
CA ILE A 96 7.18 0.29 15.23
C ILE A 96 7.45 -0.87 14.28
N LEU A 97 8.02 -0.57 13.12
CA LEU A 97 8.64 -1.52 12.21
C LEU A 97 10.14 -1.25 12.23
N SER A 98 10.90 -2.14 12.86
CA SER A 98 12.36 -2.14 12.85
C SER A 98 12.86 -3.33 12.05
N LEU A 99 13.83 -3.10 11.18
CA LEU A 99 14.69 -4.17 10.69
C LEU A 99 15.69 -4.52 11.80
N ASP A 100 16.22 -5.72 11.76
CA ASP A 100 17.21 -6.29 12.68
C ASP A 100 18.58 -5.62 12.53
N THR A 101 18.67 -4.35 12.92
CA THR A 101 19.95 -3.61 13.01
C THR A 101 20.11 -2.94 14.38
N TRP A 102 19.77 -3.65 15.45
CA TRP A 102 20.21 -3.35 16.82
C TRP A 102 21.53 -4.08 17.13
N ARG A 103 22.53 -3.91 16.26
CA ARG A 103 23.94 -4.26 16.54
C ARG A 103 24.78 -3.00 16.46
#